data_AF-A0A7S1KCI0-F1
#
_entry.id   AF-A0A7S1KCI0-F1
#
_cell.length_a   1.000
_cell.length_b   1.000
_cell.length_c   1.000
_cell.angle_alpha   90.00
_cell.angle_beta   90.00
_cell.angle_gamma   90.00
#
_symmetry.space_group_name_H-M   'P 1'
#
loop_
_entity.id
_entity.type
_entity.pdbx_description
1 polymer ?
#
loop_
_entity_poly.entity_id
_entity_poly.type
_entity_poly.pdbx_seq_one_letter_code
_entity_poly.pdbx_strand_id
1 'polypeptide(L)'
;MYATVVRAFDTWLGSFLGCIGLVVALPWLLLQQVRKIQASGLLPLNLWDIFHGLQPFPIVGPAAVSNITSLVAPYTGSIFPTLRLMEVKGNTLCIVASVRNRPYLRNPFDCLHAAALANLGEFVGGTGVVIATQLINDQDALEASKGGEHATAATAPLPPPPPPGKVRAILKALQCTYHKKATSTVTGTCEVDLAAIKACCADNQHDSSHGGYAHDMNQNSHHGAGAGGGTGVYVVKATLTDESAVRVAEVETHWAVQRSQKGRKGDSNSNRSHKTD
;
A
#
# COMPACT_ATOMS: atom_id res chain seq x y z
N MET A 1 -8.34 -36.63 49.83
CA MET A 1 -8.76 -35.25 49.48
C MET A 1 -7.66 -34.46 48.77
N TYR A 2 -6.42 -34.43 49.29
CA TYR A 2 -5.30 -33.70 48.66
C TYR A 2 -4.94 -34.18 47.23
N ALA A 3 -4.86 -35.49 47.00
CA ALA A 3 -4.51 -36.05 45.69
C ALA A 3 -5.53 -35.73 44.57
N THR A 4 -6.80 -35.52 44.92
CA THR A 4 -7.85 -35.18 43.97
C THR A 4 -7.78 -33.71 43.56
N VAL A 5 -7.42 -32.83 44.50
CA VAL A 5 -7.25 -31.39 44.25
C VAL A 5 -6.03 -31.11 43.38
N VAL A 6 -4.91 -31.81 43.61
CA VAL A 6 -3.69 -31.65 42.79
C VAL A 6 -3.93 -32.07 41.34
N ARG A 7 -4.62 -33.21 41.10
CA ARG A 7 -4.95 -33.64 39.73
C ARG A 7 -5.91 -32.70 39.00
N ALA A 8 -6.85 -32.08 39.72
CA ALA A 8 -7.76 -31.08 39.16
C ALA A 8 -7.03 -29.78 38.79
N PHE A 9 -6.02 -29.38 39.59
CA PHE A 9 -5.20 -28.20 39.29
C PHE A 9 -4.29 -28.41 38.08
N ASP A 10 -3.63 -29.57 37.96
CA ASP A 10 -2.75 -29.88 36.83
C ASP A 10 -3.51 -29.95 35.49
N THR A 11 -4.71 -30.52 35.49
CA THR A 11 -5.57 -30.58 34.30
C THR A 11 -6.10 -29.21 33.89
N TRP A 12 -6.45 -28.36 34.87
CA TRP A 12 -6.85 -26.98 34.63
C TRP A 12 -5.69 -26.13 34.09
N LEU A 13 -4.50 -26.23 34.69
CA LEU A 13 -3.31 -25.50 34.28
C LEU A 13 -2.84 -25.91 32.87
N GLY A 14 -2.85 -27.22 32.57
CA GLY A 14 -2.53 -27.71 31.23
C GLY A 14 -3.50 -27.22 30.16
N SER A 15 -4.80 -27.17 30.47
CA SER A 15 -5.82 -26.62 29.56
C SER A 15 -5.66 -25.11 29.35
N PHE A 16 -5.36 -24.36 30.43
CA PHE A 16 -5.14 -22.92 30.38
C PHE A 16 -3.90 -22.56 29.55
N LEU A 17 -2.78 -23.25 29.76
CA LEU A 17 -1.56 -23.08 28.96
C LEU A 17 -1.76 -23.53 27.51
N GLY A 18 -2.53 -24.59 27.27
CA GLY A 18 -2.93 -25.03 25.92
C GLY A 18 -3.75 -23.97 25.18
N CYS A 19 -4.71 -23.32 25.86
CA CYS A 19 -5.49 -22.22 25.31
C CYS A 19 -4.61 -21.00 25.01
N ILE A 20 -3.67 -20.64 25.88
CA ILE A 20 -2.70 -19.55 25.62
C ILE A 20 -1.83 -19.90 24.40
N GLY A 21 -1.33 -21.13 24.32
CA GLY A 21 -0.58 -21.62 23.17
C GLY A 21 -1.36 -21.47 21.87
N LEU A 22 -2.65 -21.83 21.87
CA LEU A 22 -3.54 -21.64 20.72
C LEU A 22 -3.74 -20.15 20.37
N VAL A 23 -4.01 -19.30 21.35
CA VAL A 23 -4.25 -17.87 21.13
C VAL A 23 -3.01 -17.14 20.61
N VAL A 24 -1.80 -17.58 20.95
CA VAL A 24 -0.56 -16.97 20.47
C VAL A 24 -0.06 -17.61 19.17
N ALA A 25 -0.08 -18.94 19.08
CA ALA A 25 0.46 -19.66 17.93
C ALA A 25 -0.44 -19.54 16.70
N LEU A 26 -1.76 -19.49 16.87
CA LEU A 26 -2.70 -19.51 15.74
C LEU A 26 -2.67 -18.19 14.94
N PRO A 27 -2.64 -16.99 15.56
CA PRO A 27 -2.38 -15.74 14.83
C PRO A 27 -0.99 -15.70 14.17
N TRP A 28 0.04 -16.23 14.83
CA TRP A 28 1.38 -16.33 14.24
C TRP A 28 1.39 -17.26 13.02
N LEU A 29 0.72 -18.41 13.10
CA LEU A 29 0.58 -19.36 12.01
C LEU A 29 -0.22 -18.76 10.85
N LEU A 30 -1.33 -18.06 11.14
CA LEU A 30 -2.11 -17.33 10.14
C LEU A 30 -1.27 -16.25 9.46
N LEU A 31 -0.50 -15.46 10.22
CA LEU A 31 0.45 -14.49 9.67
C LEU A 31 1.53 -15.14 8.80
N GLN A 32 2.03 -16.32 9.19
CA GLN A 32 2.96 -17.08 8.36
C GLN A 32 2.30 -17.58 7.07
N GLN A 33 1.05 -18.05 7.10
CA GLN A 33 0.33 -18.45 5.90
C GLN A 33 0.06 -17.25 4.99
N VAL A 34 -0.34 -16.11 5.54
CA VAL A 34 -0.51 -14.86 4.78
C VAL A 34 0.80 -14.42 4.14
N ARG A 35 1.92 -14.45 4.88
CA ARG A 35 3.25 -14.15 4.35
C ARG A 35 3.67 -15.12 3.25
N LYS A 36 3.40 -16.42 3.41
CA LYS A 36 3.68 -17.43 2.37
C LYS A 36 2.81 -17.22 1.13
N ILE A 37 1.54 -16.89 1.30
CA ILE A 37 0.62 -16.54 0.21
C ILE A 37 1.08 -15.28 -0.52
N GLN A 38 1.48 -14.24 0.23
CA GLN A 38 2.04 -13.01 -0.34
C GLN A 38 3.38 -13.26 -1.06
N ALA A 39 4.24 -14.15 -0.52
CA ALA A 39 5.55 -14.47 -1.10
C ALA A 39 5.46 -15.42 -2.30
N SER A 40 4.43 -16.26 -2.37
CA SER A 40 4.24 -17.23 -3.47
C SER A 40 3.62 -16.61 -4.71
N GLY A 41 3.12 -15.36 -4.64
CA GLY A 41 2.49 -14.70 -5.78
C GLY A 41 1.22 -15.40 -6.28
N LEU A 42 0.75 -16.42 -5.57
CA LEU A 42 -0.38 -17.28 -5.94
C LEU A 42 -1.74 -16.61 -5.74
N LEU A 43 -1.77 -15.50 -5.00
CA LEU A 43 -2.85 -14.55 -5.05
C LEU A 43 -2.24 -13.23 -5.51
N PRO A 44 -2.36 -12.84 -6.79
CA PRO A 44 -2.37 -11.43 -7.10
C PRO A 44 -3.62 -10.89 -6.37
N LEU A 45 -3.47 -10.45 -5.12
CA LEU A 45 -4.50 -9.72 -4.40
C LEU A 45 -4.61 -8.37 -5.11
N ASN A 46 -5.21 -8.40 -6.31
CA ASN A 46 -5.59 -7.21 -7.02
C ASN A 46 -6.80 -6.68 -6.27
N LEU A 47 -6.55 -5.68 -5.42
CA LEU A 47 -7.59 -5.10 -4.58
C LEU A 47 -8.73 -4.55 -5.45
N TRP A 48 -8.41 -4.13 -6.68
CA TRP A 48 -9.37 -3.76 -7.72
C TRP A 48 -10.34 -4.91 -8.05
N ASP A 49 -9.81 -6.09 -8.40
CA ASP A 49 -10.63 -7.25 -8.77
C ASP A 49 -11.45 -7.76 -7.59
N ILE A 50 -10.86 -7.76 -6.39
CA ILE A 50 -11.56 -8.15 -5.16
C ILE A 50 -12.69 -7.17 -4.86
N PHE A 51 -12.44 -5.87 -4.96
CA PHE A 51 -13.44 -4.85 -4.68
C PHE A 51 -14.61 -4.93 -5.67
N HIS A 52 -14.33 -4.96 -6.97
CA HIS A 52 -15.37 -5.03 -8.01
C HIS A 52 -16.09 -6.38 -8.04
N GLY A 53 -15.41 -7.48 -7.74
CA GLY A 53 -16.04 -8.80 -7.62
C GLY A 53 -16.98 -8.92 -6.41
N LEU A 54 -16.72 -8.17 -5.34
CA LEU A 54 -17.52 -8.16 -4.11
C LEU A 54 -18.56 -7.04 -4.05
N GLN A 55 -18.45 -6.03 -4.93
CA GLN A 55 -19.37 -4.90 -5.04
C GLN A 55 -20.85 -5.30 -5.20
N PRO A 56 -21.22 -6.39 -5.91
CA PRO A 56 -22.63 -6.82 -6.03
C PRO A 56 -23.28 -7.21 -4.70
N PHE A 57 -22.50 -7.43 -3.63
CA PHE A 57 -22.99 -7.85 -2.32
C PHE A 57 -22.93 -6.69 -1.33
N PRO A 58 -24.00 -5.88 -1.17
CA PRO A 58 -23.95 -4.60 -0.44
C PRO A 58 -23.66 -4.74 1.07
N ILE A 59 -23.95 -5.91 1.66
CA ILE A 59 -23.76 -6.16 3.10
C ILE A 59 -22.42 -6.86 3.34
N VAL A 60 -22.11 -7.90 2.56
CA VAL A 60 -20.95 -8.77 2.79
C VAL A 60 -19.69 -8.21 2.12
N GLY A 61 -19.83 -7.58 0.95
CA GLY A 61 -18.70 -7.11 0.15
C GLY A 61 -17.82 -6.09 0.87
N PRO A 62 -18.37 -4.98 1.38
CA PRO A 62 -17.58 -3.99 2.10
C PRO A 62 -16.91 -4.54 3.37
N ALA A 63 -17.57 -5.47 4.06
CA ALA A 63 -17.02 -6.13 5.25
C ALA A 63 -15.86 -7.08 4.88
N ALA A 64 -16.02 -7.86 3.81
CA ALA A 64 -14.98 -8.75 3.30
C ALA A 64 -13.75 -7.96 2.83
N VAL A 65 -13.93 -6.88 2.06
CA VAL A 65 -12.85 -6.00 1.63
C VAL A 65 -12.14 -5.36 2.83
N SER A 66 -12.90 -4.89 3.83
CA SER A 66 -12.33 -4.34 5.06
C SER A 66 -11.50 -5.39 5.81
N ASN A 67 -11.98 -6.62 5.94
CA ASN A 67 -11.27 -7.70 6.63
C ASN A 67 -10.01 -8.15 5.88
N ILE A 68 -10.07 -8.26 4.55
CA ILE A 68 -8.90 -8.58 3.72
C ILE A 68 -7.84 -7.48 3.85
N THR A 69 -8.26 -6.22 3.75
CA THR A 69 -7.38 -5.06 3.94
C THR A 69 -6.75 -5.07 5.34
N SER A 70 -7.56 -5.38 6.37
CA SER A 70 -7.11 -5.45 7.76
C SER A 70 -6.06 -6.53 8.01
N LEU A 71 -6.12 -7.63 7.25
CA LEU A 71 -5.17 -8.72 7.31
C LEU A 71 -3.84 -8.36 6.61
N VAL A 72 -3.93 -7.65 5.47
CA VAL A 72 -2.78 -7.29 4.65
C VAL A 72 -1.99 -6.11 5.24
N ALA A 73 -2.69 -5.13 5.82
CA ALA A 73 -2.10 -3.94 6.43
C ALA A 73 -2.60 -3.80 7.89
N PRO A 74 -1.88 -4.36 8.88
CA PRO A 74 -2.37 -4.45 10.26
C PRO A 74 -2.75 -3.11 10.90
N TYR A 75 -2.01 -2.03 10.60
CA TYR A 75 -2.31 -0.69 11.12
C TYR A 75 -3.57 -0.08 10.49
N THR A 76 -3.80 -0.34 9.21
CA THR A 76 -5.08 -0.06 8.55
C THR A 76 -6.19 -0.89 9.18
N GLY A 77 -5.92 -2.16 9.49
CA GLY A 77 -6.88 -3.04 10.17
C GLY A 77 -7.33 -2.52 11.53
N SER A 78 -6.44 -1.87 12.28
CA SER A 78 -6.78 -1.30 13.59
C SER A 78 -7.92 -0.27 13.55
N ILE A 79 -8.04 0.48 12.44
CA ILE A 79 -9.10 1.49 12.26
C ILE A 79 -10.34 0.94 11.54
N PHE A 80 -10.28 -0.30 11.03
CA PHE A 80 -11.34 -1.00 10.31
C PHE A 80 -12.08 -0.10 9.30
N PRO A 81 -11.37 0.44 8.29
CA PRO A 81 -11.95 1.34 7.33
C PRO A 81 -12.86 0.55 6.39
N THR A 82 -13.92 1.19 5.93
CA THR A 82 -14.79 0.62 4.91
C THR A 82 -14.56 1.35 3.61
N LEU A 83 -13.98 0.65 2.63
CA LEU A 83 -13.84 1.14 1.26
C LEU A 83 -15.24 1.25 0.64
N ARG A 84 -15.58 2.44 0.14
CA ARG A 84 -16.90 2.79 -0.40
C ARG A 84 -16.89 2.88 -1.92
N LEU A 85 -15.84 3.47 -2.46
CA LEU A 85 -15.72 3.75 -3.88
C LEU A 85 -14.30 3.52 -4.34
N MET A 86 -14.18 2.97 -5.54
CA MET A 86 -12.97 2.83 -6.29
C MET A 86 -13.38 2.90 -7.75
N GLU A 87 -13.08 4.02 -8.40
CA GLU A 87 -13.52 4.28 -9.77
C GLU A 87 -12.43 5.00 -10.55
N VAL A 88 -12.26 4.64 -11.82
CA VAL A 88 -11.40 5.38 -12.75
C VAL A 88 -12.30 6.25 -13.62
N LYS A 89 -12.07 7.57 -13.59
CA LYS A 89 -12.73 8.57 -14.43
C LYS A 89 -11.68 9.21 -15.34
N GLY A 90 -11.63 8.75 -16.58
CA GLY A 90 -10.57 9.16 -17.52
C GLY A 90 -9.20 8.74 -16.98
N ASN A 91 -8.37 9.72 -16.64
CA ASN A 91 -7.02 9.50 -16.12
C ASN A 91 -6.92 9.62 -14.59
N THR A 92 -8.04 9.76 -13.90
CA THR A 92 -8.10 9.96 -12.46
C THR A 92 -8.72 8.74 -11.78
N LEU A 93 -7.98 8.14 -10.86
CA LEU A 93 -8.47 7.11 -9.95
C LEU A 93 -8.98 7.76 -8.67
N CYS A 94 -10.29 7.65 -8.42
CA CYS A 94 -10.95 8.16 -7.23
C CYS A 94 -11.14 7.04 -6.20
N ILE A 95 -10.65 7.26 -4.97
CA ILE A 95 -10.81 6.33 -3.86
C ILE A 95 -11.60 7.03 -2.75
N VAL A 96 -12.60 6.34 -2.22
CA VAL A 96 -13.38 6.81 -1.06
C VAL A 96 -13.45 5.71 -0.02
N ALA A 97 -13.07 6.01 1.21
CA ALA A 97 -13.24 5.13 2.36
C ALA A 97 -13.80 5.88 3.57
N SER A 98 -14.38 5.14 4.51
CA SER A 98 -14.96 5.73 5.73
C SER A 98 -14.57 4.97 6.98
N VAL A 99 -14.42 5.69 8.09
CA VAL A 99 -14.21 5.14 9.43
C VAL A 99 -15.32 5.63 10.34
N ARG A 100 -15.96 4.69 11.02
CA ARG A 100 -16.98 4.99 12.04
C ARG A 100 -16.32 5.41 13.34
N ASN A 101 -16.91 6.36 14.06
CA ASN A 101 -16.46 6.70 15.40
C ASN A 101 -16.82 5.57 16.38
N ARG A 102 -15.81 4.77 16.76
CA ARG A 102 -15.94 3.65 17.71
C ARG A 102 -15.25 3.99 19.02
N PRO A 103 -15.75 3.56 20.19
CA PRO A 103 -15.19 3.92 21.49
C PRO A 103 -13.68 3.67 21.63
N TYR A 104 -13.17 2.57 21.07
CA TYR A 104 -11.74 2.21 21.12
C TYR A 104 -10.86 2.97 20.11
N LEU A 105 -11.44 3.76 19.21
CA LEU A 105 -10.71 4.67 18.30
C LEU A 105 -10.75 6.12 18.77
N ARG A 106 -11.38 6.40 19.92
CA ARG A 106 -11.50 7.74 20.47
C ARG A 106 -10.26 8.13 21.26
N ASN A 107 -9.98 9.42 21.28
CA ASN A 107 -9.05 10.04 22.20
C ASN A 107 -9.76 10.47 23.50
N PRO A 108 -9.04 11.01 24.50
CA PRO A 108 -9.63 11.50 25.75
C PRO A 108 -10.67 12.64 25.62
N PHE A 109 -10.85 13.20 24.42
CA PHE A 109 -11.79 14.28 24.12
C PHE A 109 -13.05 13.81 23.37
N ASP A 110 -13.33 12.51 23.40
CA ASP A 110 -14.50 11.86 22.77
C ASP A 110 -14.61 12.06 21.25
N CYS A 111 -13.47 12.27 20.58
CA CYS A 111 -13.38 12.31 19.12
C CYS A 111 -12.36 11.30 18.59
N LEU A 112 -12.43 10.99 17.29
CA LEU A 112 -11.48 10.07 16.66
C LEU A 112 -10.04 10.51 16.92
N HIS A 113 -9.19 9.53 17.25
CA HIS A 113 -7.79 9.76 17.51
C HIS A 113 -7.08 10.33 16.28
N ALA A 114 -6.12 11.23 16.49
CA ALA A 114 -5.34 11.86 15.42
C ALA A 114 -4.69 10.80 14.49
N ALA A 115 -4.06 9.79 15.09
CA ALA A 115 -3.53 8.63 14.38
C ALA A 115 -4.57 7.86 13.53
N ALA A 116 -5.83 7.78 13.96
CA ALA A 116 -6.87 7.11 13.18
C ALA A 116 -7.22 7.91 11.91
N LEU A 117 -7.24 9.24 12.00
CA LEU A 117 -7.42 10.12 10.85
C LEU A 117 -6.22 10.05 9.90
N ALA A 118 -5.00 10.11 10.43
CA ALA A 118 -3.78 9.94 9.62
C ALA A 118 -3.78 8.60 8.87
N ASN A 119 -4.11 7.50 9.56
CA ASN A 119 -4.20 6.17 8.95
C ASN A 119 -5.33 6.07 7.90
N LEU A 120 -6.46 6.76 8.09
CA LEU A 120 -7.52 6.81 7.08
C LEU A 120 -7.05 7.53 5.81
N GLY A 121 -6.37 8.67 5.96
CA GLY A 121 -5.83 9.40 4.82
C GLY A 121 -4.73 8.63 4.09
N GLU A 122 -3.83 7.98 4.86
CA GLU A 122 -2.82 7.07 4.30
C GLU A 122 -3.46 5.90 3.57
N PHE A 123 -4.48 5.27 4.16
CA PHE A 123 -5.16 4.14 3.54
C PHE A 123 -5.77 4.51 2.19
N VAL A 124 -6.49 5.62 2.12
CA VAL A 124 -7.16 6.08 0.90
C VAL A 124 -6.12 6.43 -0.17
N GLY A 125 -5.11 7.25 0.17
CA GLY A 125 -4.05 7.65 -0.74
C GLY A 125 -3.15 6.48 -1.18
N GLY A 126 -2.70 5.66 -0.24
CA GLY A 126 -1.86 4.49 -0.48
C GLY A 126 -2.55 3.41 -1.30
N THR A 127 -3.85 3.19 -1.08
CA THR A 127 -4.65 2.30 -1.94
C THR A 127 -4.66 2.79 -3.38
N GLY A 128 -4.87 4.09 -3.60
CA GLY A 128 -4.84 4.69 -4.93
C GLY A 128 -3.47 4.52 -5.61
N VAL A 129 -2.38 4.79 -4.90
CA VAL A 129 -1.01 4.62 -5.42
C VAL A 129 -0.71 3.16 -5.75
N VAL A 130 -1.05 2.22 -4.88
CA VAL A 130 -0.81 0.79 -5.11
C VAL A 130 -1.55 0.32 -6.37
N ILE A 131 -2.82 0.67 -6.52
CA ILE A 131 -3.61 0.29 -7.69
C ILE A 131 -3.07 0.95 -8.94
N ALA A 132 -2.73 2.24 -8.90
CA ALA A 132 -2.14 2.92 -10.03
C ALA A 132 -0.83 2.24 -10.49
N THR A 133 0.04 1.81 -9.56
CA THR A 133 1.24 1.05 -9.93
C THR A 133 0.93 -0.33 -10.51
N GLN A 134 -0.14 -1.00 -10.07
CA GLN A 134 -0.60 -2.26 -10.66
C GLN A 134 -1.07 -2.05 -12.10
N LEU A 135 -1.93 -1.06 -12.33
CA LEU A 135 -2.43 -0.71 -13.66
C LEU A 135 -1.30 -0.38 -14.64
N ILE A 136 -0.26 0.36 -14.20
CA ILE A 136 0.91 0.63 -15.03
C ILE A 136 1.65 -0.67 -15.38
N ASN A 137 1.86 -1.55 -14.40
CA ASN A 137 2.53 -2.83 -14.64
C ASN A 137 1.75 -3.71 -15.64
N ASP A 138 0.42 -3.74 -15.54
CA ASP A 138 -0.44 -4.53 -16.43
C ASP A 138 -0.44 -3.95 -17.86
N GLN A 139 -0.47 -2.63 -18.01
CA GLN A 139 -0.33 -1.95 -19.30
C GLN A 139 1.01 -2.26 -19.96
N ASP A 140 2.11 -2.15 -19.22
CA ASP A 140 3.44 -2.44 -19.74
C ASP A 140 3.57 -3.92 -20.18
N ALA A 141 2.93 -4.84 -19.45
CA ALA A 141 2.91 -6.26 -19.80
C ALA A 141 2.12 -6.54 -21.10
N LEU A 142 0.99 -5.83 -21.30
CA LEU A 142 0.19 -5.91 -22.52
C LEU A 142 0.90 -5.28 -23.74
N GLU A 143 1.64 -4.20 -23.54
CA GLU A 143 2.45 -3.58 -24.61
C GLU A 143 3.60 -4.51 -25.02
N ALA A 144 4.26 -5.16 -24.05
CA ALA A 144 5.31 -6.12 -24.32
C ALA A 144 4.83 -7.36 -25.10
N SER A 145 3.60 -7.84 -24.84
CA SER A 145 3.04 -8.97 -25.60
C SER A 145 2.73 -8.61 -27.06
N LYS A 146 2.26 -7.39 -27.32
CA LYS A 146 1.95 -6.91 -28.70
C LYS A 146 3.20 -6.62 -29.53
N GLY A 147 4.29 -6.18 -28.90
CA GLY A 147 5.57 -5.91 -29.58
C GLY A 147 6.24 -7.15 -30.18
N GLY A 148 5.86 -8.37 -29.75
CA GLY A 148 6.40 -9.63 -30.28
C GLY A 148 5.76 -10.10 -31.59
N GLU A 149 4.57 -9.61 -31.96
CA GLU A 149 3.81 -10.12 -33.11
C GLU A 149 4.07 -9.35 -34.42
N HIS A 150 4.75 -8.21 -34.38
CA HIS A 150 5.00 -7.36 -35.56
C HIS A 150 6.43 -7.47 -36.16
N ALA A 151 7.23 -8.47 -35.77
CA ALA A 151 8.53 -8.73 -36.39
C ALA A 151 8.35 -9.30 -37.81
N THR A 152 8.27 -8.40 -38.79
CA THR A 152 8.30 -8.73 -40.22
C THR A 152 9.64 -9.36 -40.58
N ALA A 153 9.57 -10.49 -41.29
CA ALA A 153 10.68 -11.30 -41.73
C ALA A 153 11.56 -10.57 -42.77
N ALA A 154 12.56 -9.79 -42.33
CA ALA A 154 13.61 -9.30 -43.25
C ALA A 154 14.94 -8.85 -42.60
N THR A 155 15.12 -8.93 -41.28
CA THR A 155 16.41 -8.57 -40.65
C THR A 155 16.64 -9.49 -39.46
N ALA A 156 17.86 -10.00 -39.29
CA ALA A 156 18.22 -10.92 -38.21
C ALA A 156 17.64 -10.43 -36.87
N PRO A 157 16.93 -11.28 -36.08
CA PRO A 157 16.22 -10.80 -34.91
C PRO A 157 17.23 -10.30 -33.88
N LEU A 158 17.23 -8.99 -33.63
CA LEU A 158 17.78 -8.47 -32.38
C LEU A 158 17.02 -9.16 -31.24
N PRO A 159 17.70 -9.56 -30.15
CA PRO A 159 17.00 -10.11 -29.00
C PRO A 159 15.94 -9.11 -28.53
N PRO A 160 14.72 -9.57 -28.18
CA PRO A 160 13.67 -8.67 -27.71
C PRO A 160 14.19 -7.89 -26.50
N PRO A 161 13.85 -6.59 -26.38
CA PRO A 161 14.24 -5.81 -25.21
C PRO A 161 13.75 -6.52 -23.95
N PRO A 162 14.54 -6.50 -22.86
CA PRO A 162 14.12 -7.13 -21.61
C PRO A 162 12.79 -6.51 -21.13
N PRO A 163 11.86 -7.31 -20.60
CA PRO A 163 10.59 -6.81 -20.12
C PRO A 163 10.82 -5.72 -19.07
N PRO A 164 10.02 -4.64 -19.08
CA PRO A 164 10.19 -3.54 -18.14
C PRO A 164 10.10 -4.04 -16.70
N GLY A 165 10.93 -3.47 -15.83
CA GLY A 165 10.95 -3.80 -14.40
C GLY A 165 9.62 -3.43 -13.72
N LYS A 166 9.21 -4.24 -12.73
CA LYS A 166 7.96 -4.02 -11.97
C LYS A 166 8.02 -2.69 -11.21
N VAL A 167 7.06 -1.81 -11.44
CA VAL A 167 6.86 -0.55 -10.72
C VAL A 167 6.46 -0.84 -9.27
N ARG A 168 7.08 -0.13 -8.33
CA ARG A 168 6.77 -0.16 -6.90
C ARG A 168 6.74 1.27 -6.37
N ALA A 169 5.88 1.52 -5.39
CA ALA A 169 5.82 2.76 -4.65
C ALA A 169 6.22 2.54 -3.19
N ILE A 170 6.95 3.50 -2.61
CA ILE A 170 7.37 3.49 -1.21
C ILE A 170 6.97 4.82 -0.59
N LEU A 171 6.19 4.79 0.50
CA LEU A 171 5.86 5.98 1.27
C LEU A 171 7.14 6.54 1.92
N LYS A 172 7.43 7.81 1.67
CA LYS A 172 8.62 8.54 2.16
C LYS A 172 8.27 9.51 3.27
N ALA A 173 7.12 10.16 3.17
CA ALA A 173 6.64 11.11 4.17
C ALA A 173 5.12 11.10 4.23
N LEU A 174 4.60 11.42 5.41
CA LEU A 174 3.18 11.62 5.66
C LEU A 174 3.04 12.89 6.51
N GLN A 175 2.18 13.80 6.05
CA GLN A 175 1.81 15.01 6.78
C GLN A 175 0.29 15.00 6.98
N CYS A 176 -0.16 15.34 8.18
CA CYS A 176 -1.59 15.42 8.49
C CYS A 176 -1.89 16.77 9.14
N THR A 177 -2.82 17.51 8.56
CA THR A 177 -3.32 18.79 9.07
C THR A 177 -4.71 18.55 9.65
N TYR A 178 -4.91 18.90 10.92
CA TYR A 178 -6.19 18.73 11.61
C TYR A 178 -6.93 20.07 11.69
N HIS A 179 -8.18 20.10 11.22
CA HIS A 179 -8.98 21.32 11.17
C HIS A 179 -10.03 21.40 12.27
N LYS A 180 -10.66 20.27 12.61
CA LYS A 180 -11.65 20.20 13.69
C LYS A 180 -11.72 18.80 14.32
N LYS A 181 -12.41 18.71 15.45
CA LYS A 181 -12.72 17.43 16.10
C LYS A 181 -13.61 16.57 15.21
N ALA A 182 -13.26 15.29 15.09
CA ALA A 182 -14.02 14.29 14.35
C ALA A 182 -14.88 13.44 15.30
N THR A 183 -16.12 13.86 15.55
CA THR A 183 -17.05 13.20 16.50
C THR A 183 -18.03 12.23 15.84
N SER A 184 -18.18 12.28 14.53
CA SER A 184 -19.05 11.38 13.74
C SER A 184 -18.22 10.41 12.89
N THR A 185 -18.88 9.67 12.01
CA THR A 185 -18.20 8.98 10.91
C THR A 185 -17.39 9.98 10.08
N VAL A 186 -16.19 9.59 9.67
CA VAL A 186 -15.32 10.37 8.79
C VAL A 186 -15.15 9.63 7.48
N THR A 187 -15.25 10.36 6.38
CA THR A 187 -15.04 9.88 5.02
C THR A 187 -13.78 10.53 4.46
N GLY A 188 -12.83 9.70 4.03
CA GLY A 188 -11.65 10.11 3.30
C GLY A 188 -11.84 9.94 1.82
N THR A 189 -11.44 10.95 1.05
CA THR A 189 -11.43 10.93 -0.42
C THR A 189 -10.03 11.26 -0.92
N CYS A 190 -9.56 10.55 -1.95
CA CYS A 190 -8.39 10.97 -2.71
C CYS A 190 -8.61 10.77 -4.20
N GLU A 191 -7.83 11.51 -4.97
CA GLU A 191 -7.73 11.37 -6.41
C GLU A 191 -6.26 11.14 -6.77
N VAL A 192 -6.01 10.15 -7.62
CA VAL A 192 -4.69 9.78 -8.11
C VAL A 192 -4.69 9.93 -9.62
N ASP A 193 -3.85 10.82 -10.12
CA ASP A 193 -3.61 11.01 -11.56
C ASP A 193 -2.66 9.92 -12.08
N LEU A 194 -3.20 9.05 -12.95
CA LEU A 194 -2.50 7.89 -13.52
C LEU A 194 -1.36 8.28 -14.48
N ALA A 195 -1.45 9.43 -15.16
CA ALA A 195 -0.36 9.89 -16.04
C ALA A 195 0.75 10.54 -15.22
N ALA A 196 0.39 11.33 -14.20
CA ALA A 196 1.36 11.97 -13.33
C ALA A 196 2.21 10.95 -12.56
N ILE A 197 1.59 9.87 -12.04
CA ILE A 197 2.35 8.80 -11.38
C ILE A 197 3.22 7.99 -12.36
N LYS A 198 2.76 7.77 -13.60
CA LYS A 198 3.56 7.14 -14.67
C LYS A 198 4.76 8.00 -15.04
N ALA A 199 4.58 9.32 -15.18
CA ALA A 199 5.66 10.28 -15.43
C ALA A 199 6.67 10.31 -14.28
N CYS A 200 6.21 10.36 -13.02
CA CYS A 200 7.09 10.30 -11.85
C CYS A 200 7.97 9.04 -11.83
N CYS A 201 7.46 7.91 -12.33
CA CYS A 201 8.22 6.66 -12.44
C CYS A 201 9.29 6.70 -13.55
N ALA A 202 9.10 7.50 -14.60
CA ALA A 202 10.07 7.67 -15.68
C ALA A 202 11.25 8.53 -15.20
N ASP A 203 10.98 9.61 -14.46
CA ASP A 203 12.00 10.52 -13.94
C ASP A 203 12.98 9.81 -12.99
N ASN A 204 12.47 8.93 -12.12
CA ASN A 204 13.30 8.12 -11.19
C ASN A 204 14.26 7.11 -11.87
N GLN A 205 14.07 6.81 -13.17
CA GLN A 205 14.99 5.89 -13.88
C GLN A 205 16.26 6.59 -14.33
N HIS A 206 16.24 7.91 -14.53
CA HIS A 206 17.43 8.65 -14.97
C HIS A 206 18.44 8.89 -13.82
N ASP A 207 17.96 9.17 -12.61
CA ASP A 207 18.83 9.44 -11.45
C ASP A 207 19.59 8.21 -10.94
N SER A 208 19.09 6.99 -11.18
CA SER A 208 19.76 5.76 -10.75
C SER A 208 20.98 5.36 -11.61
N SER A 209 21.29 6.14 -12.66
CA SER A 209 22.50 5.98 -13.47
C SER A 209 23.73 6.73 -12.92
N HIS A 210 23.54 7.62 -11.95
CA HIS A 210 24.63 8.28 -11.21
C HIS A 210 24.47 8.02 -9.71
N GLY A 211 25.28 7.10 -9.19
CA GLY A 211 25.37 6.84 -7.76
C GLY A 211 25.81 8.09 -6.99
N GLY A 212 24.87 8.71 -6.29
CA GLY A 212 25.13 9.80 -5.36
C GLY A 212 23.91 10.05 -4.49
N TYR A 213 23.97 9.63 -3.22
CA TYR A 213 22.99 10.04 -2.22
C TYR A 213 23.15 11.55 -1.99
N ALA A 214 22.32 12.36 -2.63
CA ALA A 214 22.21 13.78 -2.31
C ALA A 214 21.15 13.97 -1.21
N HIS A 215 21.63 14.30 -0.02
CA HIS A 215 20.85 14.99 1.00
C HIS A 215 20.52 16.39 0.47
N ASP A 216 19.26 16.67 0.18
CA ASP A 216 18.80 18.05 0.14
C ASP A 216 17.36 18.16 0.67
N MET A 217 17.26 18.68 1.89
CA MET A 217 16.01 19.22 2.42
C MET A 217 15.94 20.67 1.97
N ASN A 218 14.99 21.01 1.10
CA ASN A 218 14.60 22.41 0.94
C ASN A 218 13.08 22.56 0.99
N GLN A 219 12.66 23.52 1.83
CA GLN A 219 11.29 23.89 2.14
C GLN A 219 10.78 24.96 1.15
N ASN A 220 9.45 25.00 1.00
CA ASN A 220 8.59 26.02 0.39
C ASN A 220 8.17 25.82 -1.07
N SER A 221 6.85 25.59 -1.26
CA SER A 221 5.98 26.61 -1.87
C SER A 221 4.50 26.20 -1.85
N HIS A 222 3.64 27.17 -1.52
CA HIS A 222 2.18 27.13 -1.56
C HIS A 222 1.61 27.11 -2.99
N HIS A 223 0.38 26.60 -3.11
CA HIS A 223 -0.58 26.64 -4.23
C HIS A 223 -0.52 25.54 -5.30
N GLY A 224 -1.70 24.96 -5.56
CA GLY A 224 -2.01 24.13 -6.72
C GLY A 224 -1.91 22.64 -6.46
N ALA A 225 -2.95 21.90 -6.84
CA ALA A 225 -2.81 20.50 -7.22
C ALA A 225 -1.98 20.48 -8.51
N GLY A 226 -0.66 20.54 -8.36
CA GLY A 226 0.28 20.63 -9.46
C GLY A 226 1.44 19.70 -9.14
N ALA A 227 1.79 18.86 -10.11
CA ALA A 227 3.08 18.20 -10.15
C ALA A 227 4.16 19.28 -10.00
N GLY A 228 4.79 19.35 -8.84
CA GLY A 228 5.68 20.45 -8.48
C GLY A 228 6.77 20.02 -7.53
N GLY A 229 7.98 19.86 -8.07
CA GLY A 229 9.21 20.26 -7.39
C GLY A 229 9.84 19.28 -6.42
N GLY A 230 10.25 18.12 -6.91
CA GLY A 230 11.19 17.23 -6.24
C GLY A 230 11.38 15.99 -7.11
N THR A 231 12.55 15.83 -7.71
CA THR A 231 12.91 14.67 -8.54
C THR A 231 12.47 13.38 -7.85
N GLY A 232 11.51 12.69 -8.45
CA GLY A 232 11.17 11.32 -8.05
C GLY A 232 10.11 11.09 -6.98
N VAL A 233 9.40 12.11 -6.50
CA VAL A 233 8.37 11.95 -5.44
C VAL A 233 6.97 12.30 -5.95
N TYR A 234 6.07 11.33 -5.93
CA TYR A 234 4.65 11.50 -6.23
C TYR A 234 3.86 11.85 -4.96
N VAL A 235 3.10 12.94 -4.99
CA VAL A 235 2.36 13.42 -3.82
C VAL A 235 0.86 13.18 -4.00
N VAL A 236 0.22 12.58 -2.99
CA VAL A 236 -1.23 12.36 -2.96
C VAL A 236 -1.83 13.07 -1.75
N LYS A 237 -2.90 13.84 -2.01
CA LYS A 237 -3.68 14.53 -0.98
C LYS A 237 -5.00 13.82 -0.77
N ALA A 238 -5.27 13.43 0.47
CA ALA A 238 -6.53 12.89 0.92
C ALA A 238 -7.27 13.94 1.77
N THR A 239 -8.52 14.20 1.42
CA THR A 239 -9.40 15.11 2.19
C THR A 239 -10.30 14.28 3.08
N LEU A 240 -10.32 14.57 4.38
CA LEU A 240 -11.19 13.90 5.33
C LEU A 240 -12.34 14.82 5.72
N THR A 241 -13.58 14.34 5.58
CA THR A 241 -14.81 15.08 5.87
C THR A 241 -15.68 14.30 6.86
N ASP A 242 -16.49 15.01 7.63
CA ASP A 242 -17.51 14.38 8.48
C ASP A 242 -18.83 14.16 7.73
N GLU A 243 -19.87 13.71 8.45
CA GLU A 243 -21.20 13.46 7.88
C GLU A 243 -21.88 14.72 7.34
N SER A 244 -21.45 15.91 7.79
CA SER A 244 -21.92 17.21 7.27
C SER A 244 -21.07 17.72 6.10
N ALA A 245 -20.21 16.87 5.53
CA ALA A 245 -19.26 17.21 4.46
C ALA A 245 -18.26 18.33 4.82
N VAL A 246 -18.07 18.60 6.11
CA VAL A 246 -17.12 19.62 6.57
C VAL A 246 -15.76 18.96 6.81
N ARG A 247 -14.71 19.58 6.27
CA ARG A 247 -13.33 19.09 6.42
C ARG A 247 -12.93 18.95 7.90
N VAL A 248 -12.49 17.75 8.28
CA VAL A 248 -11.95 17.44 9.62
C VAL A 248 -10.43 17.44 9.63
N ALA A 249 -9.81 16.95 8.54
CA ALA A 249 -8.37 16.89 8.38
C ALA A 249 -8.01 16.73 6.90
N GLU A 250 -6.74 16.99 6.59
CA GLU A 250 -6.12 16.75 5.29
C GLU A 250 -4.85 15.94 5.51
N VAL A 251 -4.65 14.91 4.69
CA VAL A 251 -3.48 14.03 4.77
C VAL A 251 -2.75 14.06 3.45
N GLU A 252 -1.48 14.45 3.48
CA GLU A 252 -0.58 14.45 2.35
C GLU A 252 0.42 13.30 2.49
N THR A 253 0.57 12.51 1.43
CA THR A 253 1.46 11.35 1.41
C THR A 253 2.42 11.47 0.22
N HIS A 254 3.70 11.24 0.48
CA HIS A 254 4.79 11.41 -0.48
C HIS A 254 5.36 10.05 -0.82
N TRP A 255 5.37 9.69 -2.10
CA TRP A 255 5.70 8.35 -2.57
C TRP A 255 6.88 8.39 -3.53
N ALA A 256 7.94 7.64 -3.23
CA ALA A 256 8.97 7.33 -4.20
C ALA A 256 8.46 6.22 -5.11
N VAL A 257 8.27 6.50 -6.41
CA VAL A 257 7.74 5.55 -7.40
C VAL A 257 8.84 5.14 -8.36
N GLN A 258 9.25 3.87 -8.31
CA GLN A 258 10.43 3.39 -9.02
C GLN A 258 10.18 2.04 -9.69
N ARG A 259 10.86 1.79 -10.81
CA ARG A 259 10.92 0.45 -11.40
C ARG A 259 11.96 -0.39 -10.66
N SER A 260 11.58 -1.60 -10.29
CA SER A 260 12.52 -2.61 -9.80
C SER A 260 13.49 -2.93 -10.93
N GLN A 261 14.76 -2.54 -10.79
CA GLN A 261 15.81 -3.05 -11.66
C GLN A 261 15.93 -4.57 -11.41
N LYS A 262 15.54 -5.38 -12.39
CA LYS A 262 15.77 -6.82 -12.35
C LYS A 262 17.29 -7.00 -12.40
N GLY A 263 17.87 -7.55 -11.34
CA GLY A 263 19.30 -7.54 -11.11
C GLY A 263 20.13 -7.88 -12.35
N ARG A 264 20.95 -6.92 -12.79
CA ARG A 264 22.34 -7.25 -13.12
C ARG A 264 22.88 -7.91 -11.85
N LYS A 265 22.87 -9.24 -11.81
CA LYS A 265 23.66 -10.00 -10.85
C LYS A 265 25.10 -9.66 -11.22
N GLY A 266 25.61 -8.61 -10.60
CA GLY A 266 26.92 -8.06 -10.90
C GLY A 266 27.94 -9.15 -10.67
N ASP A 267 28.62 -9.51 -11.74
CA ASP A 267 29.92 -10.13 -11.74
C ASP A 267 30.89 -9.19 -11.00
N SER A 268 30.89 -9.26 -9.67
CA SER A 268 31.88 -8.59 -8.84
C SER A 268 32.70 -9.64 -8.13
N ASN A 269 33.42 -10.47 -8.91
CA ASN A 269 34.59 -11.18 -8.41
C ASN A 269 35.64 -11.50 -9.49
N SER A 270 35.94 -10.54 -10.36
CA SER A 270 37.14 -10.58 -11.22
C SER A 270 37.98 -9.33 -10.99
N ASN A 271 38.63 -9.25 -9.84
CA ASN A 271 39.85 -8.44 -9.67
C ASN A 271 40.65 -8.87 -8.43
N ARG A 272 40.88 -10.18 -8.30
CA ARG A 272 41.95 -10.71 -7.44
C ARG A 272 42.94 -11.47 -8.30
N SER A 273 43.73 -10.72 -9.06
CA SER A 273 44.91 -11.23 -9.76
C SER A 273 45.95 -10.13 -9.82
N HIS A 274 47.16 -10.49 -9.39
CA HIS A 274 48.43 -9.77 -9.45
C HIS A 274 48.60 -8.46 -8.66
N LYS A 275 49.16 -8.62 -7.46
CA LYS A 275 50.42 -7.94 -7.10
C LYS A 275 51.33 -8.93 -6.37
N THR A 276 52.12 -9.65 -7.16
CA THR A 276 53.49 -10.00 -6.79
C THR A 276 54.30 -8.72 -6.85
N ASP A 277 54.90 -8.35 -5.73
CA ASP A 277 56.33 -8.09 -5.55
C ASP A 277 56.60 -7.78 -4.07
#